data_AF-A0A6J6GWM1-F1
#
_entry.id   AF-A0A6J6GWM1-F1
#
_cell.length_a   1.000
_cell.length_b   1.000
_cell.length_c   1.000
_cell.angle_alpha   90.00
_cell.angle_beta   90.00
_cell.angle_gamma   90.00
#
_symmetry.space_group_name_H-M   'P 1'
#
loop_
_entity.id
_entity.type
_entity.pdbx_description
1 polymer ?
#
loop_
_entity_poly.entity_id
_entity_poly.type
_entity_poly.pdbx_seq_one_letter_code
_entity_poly.pdbx_strand_id
1 'polypeptide(L)'
;MAIVGGKLNHLVGNGGEVLDALQELTRLAVQTSTGDRSRLMLDIEGFRSGRKSELKKLAEKMAEKAKSSGEEIRLEPMNAFERKVIHDTIQDLGLSSESEGEDPDRFVVIFPN
;
A
#
# COMPACT_ATOMS: atom_id res chain seq x y z
N MET A 1 14.02 -1.37 -6.10
CA MET A 1 15.16 -0.47 -6.41
C MET A 1 15.09 0.67 -5.42
N ALA A 2 16.19 1.03 -4.77
CA ALA A 2 16.21 2.07 -3.74
C ALA A 2 17.03 3.28 -4.23
N ILE A 3 16.50 4.49 -4.07
CA ILE A 3 17.25 5.74 -4.28
C ILE A 3 17.72 6.24 -2.91
N VAL A 4 19.03 6.43 -2.76
CA VAL A 4 19.67 6.79 -1.48
C VAL A 4 20.67 7.93 -1.69
N GLY A 5 20.66 8.93 -0.80
CA GLY A 5 21.63 10.02 -0.73
C GLY A 5 21.13 11.39 -1.23
N GLY A 6 21.56 12.47 -0.57
CA GLY A 6 21.17 13.85 -0.90
C GLY A 6 19.97 14.36 -0.08
N LYS A 7 19.32 15.44 -0.54
CA LYS A 7 18.07 15.94 0.05
C LYS A 7 16.88 15.33 -0.70
N LEU A 8 16.48 14.10 -0.40
CA LEU A 8 15.48 13.36 -1.20
C LEU A 8 14.03 13.52 -0.73
N ASN A 9 13.78 14.16 0.43
CA ASN A 9 12.42 14.30 1.01
C ASN A 9 11.37 14.86 0.04
N HIS A 10 11.78 15.76 -0.86
CA HIS A 10 10.88 16.35 -1.87
C HIS A 10 10.37 15.33 -2.90
N LEU A 11 11.09 14.23 -3.12
CA LEU A 11 10.68 13.14 -4.01
C LEU A 11 9.70 12.16 -3.34
N VAL A 12 9.56 12.23 -2.01
CA VAL A 12 8.50 11.53 -1.29
C VAL A 12 7.20 12.34 -1.39
N GLY A 13 7.27 13.66 -1.16
CA GLY A 13 6.09 14.52 -1.11
C GLY A 13 5.30 14.34 0.19
N ASN A 14 4.13 15.00 0.30
CA ASN A 14 3.29 14.83 1.47
C ASN A 14 2.61 13.46 1.43
N GLY A 15 2.79 12.64 2.47
CA GLY A 15 2.19 11.30 2.55
C GLY A 15 2.61 10.32 1.45
N GLY A 16 3.65 10.61 0.65
CA GLY A 16 4.11 9.75 -0.44
C GLY A 16 3.55 10.06 -1.84
N GLU A 17 2.78 11.14 -2.00
CA GLU A 17 2.12 11.47 -3.28
C GLU A 17 3.08 11.60 -4.48
N VAL A 18 4.26 12.19 -4.27
CA VAL A 18 5.27 12.38 -5.33
C VAL A 18 5.92 11.04 -5.65
N LEU A 19 6.17 10.22 -4.63
CA LEU A 19 6.72 8.87 -4.81
C LEU A 19 5.75 7.97 -5.59
N ASP A 20 4.44 8.12 -5.38
CA ASP A 20 3.42 7.40 -6.15
C ASP A 20 3.37 7.87 -7.62
N ALA A 21 3.47 9.18 -7.87
CA ALA A 21 3.56 9.71 -9.23
C ALA A 21 4.82 9.20 -9.96
N LEU A 22 5.98 9.23 -9.29
CA LEU A 22 7.25 8.72 -9.83
C LEU A 22 7.18 7.22 -10.11
N GLN A 23 6.56 6.44 -9.22
CA GLN A 23 6.31 5.02 -9.41
C GLN A 23 5.50 4.76 -10.70
N GLU A 24 4.43 5.50 -10.91
CA GLU A 24 3.55 5.32 -12.07
C GLU A 24 4.24 5.71 -13.38
N LEU A 25 4.93 6.85 -13.40
CA LEU A 25 5.72 7.26 -14.55
C LEU A 25 6.79 6.22 -14.89
N THR A 26 7.47 5.67 -13.88
CA THR A 26 8.49 4.63 -14.09
C THR A 26 7.86 3.34 -14.63
N ARG A 27 6.69 2.94 -14.10
CA ARG A 27 5.95 1.75 -14.59
C ARG A 27 5.58 1.90 -16.06
N LEU A 28 5.06 3.06 -16.45
CA LEU A 28 4.70 3.38 -17.83
C LEU A 28 5.93 3.42 -18.76
N ALA A 29 7.03 4.02 -18.31
CA ALA A 29 8.27 4.06 -19.07
C ALA A 29 8.80 2.64 -19.35
N VAL A 30 8.86 1.78 -18.33
CA VAL A 30 9.31 0.40 -18.50
C VAL A 30 8.37 -0.38 -19.42
N GLN A 31 7.05 -0.24 -19.25
CA GLN A 31 6.08 -0.90 -20.12
C GLN A 31 6.23 -0.46 -21.58
N THR A 32 6.43 0.85 -21.82
CA THR A 32 6.62 1.39 -23.16
C THR A 32 7.91 0.87 -23.81
N SER A 33 8.99 0.73 -23.04
CA SER A 33 10.28 0.26 -23.56
C SER A 33 10.36 -1.25 -23.75
N THR A 34 9.66 -2.04 -22.94
CA THR A 34 9.79 -3.51 -22.92
C THR A 34 8.58 -4.25 -23.48
N GLY A 35 7.43 -3.60 -23.60
CA GLY A 35 6.15 -4.24 -23.90
C GLY A 35 5.51 -4.96 -22.70
N ASP A 36 6.29 -5.23 -21.65
CA ASP A 36 5.85 -5.99 -20.48
C ASP A 36 5.44 -5.08 -19.32
N ARG A 37 4.41 -5.49 -18.57
CA ARG A 37 4.07 -4.84 -17.31
C ARG A 37 5.12 -5.16 -16.25
N SER A 38 5.78 -4.11 -15.77
CA SER A 38 6.75 -4.26 -14.67
C SER A 38 6.07 -4.32 -13.30
N ARG A 39 6.58 -5.19 -12.43
CA ARG A 39 6.24 -5.27 -11.00
C ARG A 39 7.20 -4.44 -10.12
N LEU A 40 7.92 -3.48 -10.71
CA LEU A 40 8.88 -2.67 -9.97
C LEU A 40 8.19 -1.86 -8.87
N MET A 41 8.85 -1.75 -7.72
CA MET A 41 8.46 -0.85 -6.64
C MET A 41 9.63 0.08 -6.32
N LEU A 42 9.32 1.38 -6.30
CA LEU A 42 10.25 2.48 -6.07
C LEU A 42 10.18 2.87 -4.59
N ASP A 43 11.31 2.81 -3.91
CA ASP A 43 11.45 3.21 -2.51
C ASP A 43 12.52 4.30 -2.39
N ILE A 44 12.21 5.35 -1.64
CA ILE A 44 13.09 6.51 -1.42
C ILE A 44 13.37 6.58 0.07
N GLU A 45 14.65 6.45 0.43
CA GLU A 45 15.13 6.47 1.83
C GLU A 45 14.37 5.54 2.79
N GLY A 46 13.82 4.44 2.28
CA GLY A 46 13.09 3.47 3.10
C GLY A 46 11.70 3.93 3.53
N PHE A 47 11.16 5.01 2.94
CA PHE A 47 9.83 5.52 3.25
C PHE A 47 8.76 4.43 3.09
N ARG A 48 8.75 3.71 1.97
CA ARG A 48 7.78 2.62 1.76
C ARG A 48 8.02 1.47 2.72
N SER A 49 9.29 1.16 2.99
CA SER A 49 9.66 0.08 3.91
C SER A 49 9.17 0.37 5.34
N GLY A 50 9.34 1.60 5.83
CA GLY A 50 8.83 2.05 7.13
C GLY A 50 7.31 2.02 7.18
N ARG A 51 6.66 2.64 6.18
CA ARG A 51 5.20 2.69 6.09
C ARG A 51 4.57 1.30 6.00
N LYS A 52 5.19 0.38 5.26
CA LYS A 52 4.77 -1.01 5.15
C LYS A 52 4.77 -1.72 6.51
N SER A 53 5.76 -1.47 7.36
CA SER A 53 5.84 -2.05 8.71
C SER A 53 4.68 -1.57 9.60
N GLU A 54 4.34 -0.28 9.53
CA GLU A 54 3.20 0.29 10.27
C GLU A 54 1.88 -0.31 9.82
N LEU A 55 1.66 -0.37 8.50
CA LEU A 55 0.44 -0.92 7.91
C LEU A 55 0.29 -2.41 8.19
N LYS A 56 1.40 -3.16 8.23
CA LYS A 56 1.37 -4.58 8.59
C LYS A 56 0.85 -4.76 10.01
N LYS A 57 1.37 -3.98 10.97
CA LYS A 57 0.90 -4.01 12.37
C LYS A 57 -0.57 -3.60 12.50
N LEU A 58 -1.00 -2.61 11.70
CA LEU A 58 -2.41 -2.22 11.64
C LEU A 58 -3.27 -3.37 11.14
N ALA A 59 -2.90 -4.00 10.02
CA ALA A 59 -3.61 -5.13 9.44
C ALA A 59 -3.71 -6.31 10.42
N GLU A 60 -2.61 -6.69 11.07
CA GLU A 60 -2.57 -7.74 12.09
C GLU A 60 -3.55 -7.43 13.25
N LYS A 61 -3.51 -6.21 13.78
CA LYS A 61 -4.41 -5.79 14.87
C LYS A 61 -5.88 -5.82 14.45
N MET A 62 -6.19 -5.35 13.25
CA MET A 62 -7.57 -5.27 12.78
C MET A 62 -8.13 -6.63 12.34
N ALA A 63 -7.28 -7.52 11.83
CA ALA A 63 -7.62 -8.91 11.55
C ALA A 63 -8.01 -9.66 12.84
N GLU A 64 -7.21 -9.52 13.90
CA GLU A 64 -7.55 -10.09 15.22
C GLU A 64 -8.87 -9.52 15.76
N LYS A 65 -9.07 -8.21 15.59
CA LYS A 65 -10.33 -7.58 15.97
C LYS A 65 -11.52 -8.18 15.21
N ALA A 66 -11.45 -8.27 13.88
CA ALA A 66 -12.50 -8.85 13.04
C ALA A 66 -12.81 -10.30 13.44
N LYS A 67 -11.78 -11.13 13.63
CA LYS A 67 -11.94 -12.52 14.12
C LYS A 67 -12.62 -12.58 15.47
N SER A 68 -12.23 -11.72 16.41
CA SER A 68 -12.77 -11.72 17.77
C SER A 68 -14.21 -11.19 17.85
N SER A 69 -14.58 -10.21 17.03
CA SER A 69 -15.92 -9.63 17.02
C SER A 69 -16.89 -10.42 16.14
N GLY A 70 -16.41 -11.16 15.14
CA GLY A 70 -17.26 -11.77 14.12
C GLY A 70 -17.89 -10.73 13.18
N GLU A 71 -17.38 -9.50 13.17
CA GLU A 71 -17.88 -8.38 12.38
C GLU A 71 -16.82 -7.88 11.40
N GLU A 72 -17.29 -7.38 10.26
CA GLU A 72 -16.43 -6.72 9.28
C GLU A 72 -15.84 -5.41 9.85
N ILE A 73 -14.60 -5.14 9.48
CA ILE A 73 -13.87 -3.94 9.93
C ILE A 73 -13.54 -3.08 8.71
N ARG A 74 -14.05 -1.85 8.72
CA ARG A 74 -13.70 -0.81 7.76
C ARG A 74 -12.50 -0.01 8.27
N LEU A 75 -11.49 0.15 7.43
CA LEU A 75 -10.33 1.00 7.74
C LEU A 75 -10.53 2.43 7.24
N GLU A 76 -9.65 3.33 7.65
CA GLU A 76 -9.59 4.69 7.10
C GLU A 76 -9.20 4.67 5.61
N PRO A 77 -9.65 5.66 4.82
CA PRO A 77 -9.19 5.84 3.44
C PRO A 77 -7.68 5.90 3.35
N MET A 78 -7.12 5.23 2.34
CA MET A 78 -5.67 5.08 2.20
C MET A 78 -5.32 4.88 0.72
N ASN A 79 -4.11 5.23 0.30
CA ASN A 79 -3.75 5.19 -1.13
C ASN A 79 -3.60 3.74 -1.66
N ALA A 80 -3.47 3.58 -2.98
CA ALA A 80 -3.38 2.27 -3.62
C ALA A 80 -2.23 1.39 -3.10
N PHE A 81 -1.09 1.99 -2.75
CA PHE A 81 0.03 1.25 -2.16
C PHE A 81 -0.31 0.74 -0.76
N GLU A 82 -0.90 1.58 0.07
CA GLU A 82 -1.26 1.22 1.44
C GLU A 82 -2.32 0.11 1.44
N ARG A 83 -3.36 0.24 0.58
CA ARG A 83 -4.37 -0.81 0.38
C ARG A 83 -3.72 -2.12 -0.03
N LYS A 84 -2.76 -2.11 -0.95
CA LYS A 84 -2.06 -3.32 -1.40
C LYS A 84 -1.31 -3.99 -0.25
N VAL A 85 -0.60 -3.23 0.58
CA VAL A 85 0.10 -3.78 1.76
C VAL A 85 -0.87 -4.44 2.73
N ILE A 86 -2.03 -3.82 2.98
CA ILE A 86 -3.05 -4.36 3.88
C ILE A 86 -3.61 -5.65 3.28
N HIS A 87 -4.05 -5.64 2.02
CA HIS A 87 -4.56 -6.83 1.33
C HIS A 87 -3.60 -8.01 1.38
N ASP A 88 -2.33 -7.78 1.05
CA ASP A 88 -1.31 -8.83 1.08
C ASP A 88 -1.13 -9.38 2.51
N THR A 89 -1.14 -8.51 3.52
CA THR A 89 -1.00 -8.93 4.93
C THR A 89 -2.23 -9.71 5.41
N ILE A 90 -3.44 -9.27 5.08
CA ILE A 90 -4.68 -9.95 5.45
C ILE A 90 -4.75 -11.34 4.80
N GLN A 91 -4.35 -11.43 3.53
CA GLN A 91 -4.27 -12.70 2.81
C GLN A 91 -3.27 -13.66 3.47
N ASP A 92 -2.09 -13.17 3.86
CA ASP A 92 -1.08 -13.96 4.60
C ASP A 92 -1.60 -14.47 5.96
N LEU A 93 -2.54 -13.75 6.58
CA LEU A 93 -3.19 -14.14 7.84
C LEU A 93 -4.39 -15.09 7.64
N GLY A 94 -4.75 -15.38 6.39
CA GLY A 94 -5.82 -16.30 6.01
C GLY A 94 -7.24 -15.71 6.04
N LEU A 95 -7.38 -14.38 6.12
CA LEU A 95 -8.69 -13.71 6.00
C LEU A 95 -8.87 -13.17 4.58
N SER A 96 -10.07 -12.70 4.27
CA SER A 96 -10.33 -11.92 3.06
C SER A 96 -10.49 -10.43 3.34
N SER A 97 -10.16 -9.62 2.34
CA SER A 97 -10.43 -8.18 2.34
C SER A 97 -10.83 -7.68 0.96
N GLU A 98 -11.64 -6.63 0.92
CA GLU A 98 -12.03 -5.93 -0.31
C GLU A 98 -11.76 -4.44 -0.20
N SER A 99 -11.63 -3.77 -1.35
CA SER A 99 -11.49 -2.31 -1.39
C SER A 99 -12.76 -1.66 -1.89
N GLU A 100 -13.35 -0.82 -1.05
CA GLU A 100 -14.60 -0.09 -1.31
C GLU A 100 -14.35 1.42 -1.41
N GLY A 101 -15.26 2.11 -2.10
CA GLY A 101 -15.15 3.55 -2.37
C GLY A 101 -14.35 3.89 -3.64
N GLU A 102 -14.28 5.17 -3.93
CA GLU A 102 -13.52 5.74 -5.05
C GLU A 102 -12.37 6.61 -4.50
N ASP A 103 -11.24 6.66 -5.20
CA ASP A 103 -10.13 7.52 -4.78
C ASP A 103 -10.60 8.99 -4.76
N PRO A 104 -10.29 9.78 -3.71
CA PRO A 104 -9.34 9.51 -2.62
C PRO A 104 -9.93 8.81 -1.38
N ASP A 105 -11.25 8.65 -1.30
CA ASP A 105 -11.96 8.11 -0.14
C ASP A 105 -12.00 6.57 -0.11
N ARG A 106 -11.20 5.91 -0.95
CA ARG A 106 -11.20 4.46 -1.09
C ARG A 106 -10.44 3.79 0.06
N PHE A 107 -11.08 2.80 0.69
CA PHE A 107 -10.59 2.11 1.89
C PHE A 107 -10.58 0.59 1.72
N VAL A 108 -10.14 -0.13 2.77
CA VAL A 108 -10.15 -1.60 2.84
C VAL A 108 -11.17 -2.05 3.89
N VAL A 109 -11.95 -3.06 3.54
CA VAL A 109 -12.84 -3.80 4.44
C VAL A 109 -12.23 -5.18 4.69
N ILE A 110 -12.09 -5.55 5.96
CA ILE A 110 -11.60 -6.85 6.40
C ILE A 110 -12.80 -7.68 6.87
N PHE A 111 -12.95 -8.89 6.35
CA PHE A 111 -14.06 -9.78 6.69
C PHE A 111 -13.66 -10.82 7.76
N PRO A 112 -14.60 -11.21 8.64
CA PRO A 112 -14.38 -12.18 9.71
C PRO A 112 -14.74 -13.59 9.23
N ASN A 113 -13.91 -14.16 8.35
CA ASN A 113 -14.12 -15.50 7.80
C ASN A 113 -13.12 -16.54 8.30
#